data_AF-A0A2G0Q331-F1
#
_entry.id   AF-A0A2G0Q331-F1
#
_cell.length_a   1.000
_cell.length_b   1.000
_cell.length_c   1.000
_cell.angle_alpha   90.00
_cell.angle_beta   90.00
_cell.angle_gamma   90.00
#
_symmetry.space_group_name_H-M   'P 1'
#
loop_
_entity.id
_entity.type
_entity.pdbx_description
1 polymer ?
#
loop_
_entity_poly.entity_id
_entity_poly.type
_entity_poly.pdbx_seq_one_letter_code
_entity_poly.pdbx_strand_id
1 'polypeptide(L)'
;MPATALVLFIVVAAVVPQLGAASEDALRVVPLYVAFAVTAPLLVWMVSRLFRLDAAAGRAVVFSAGTRNSLVVLPLALAVPGAIPVLPAIIVTQTLVELISELVYIRLIPKLGQDSKL
;
A
#
# COMPACT_ATOMS: atom_id res chain seq x y z
N MET A 1 8.69 5.52 -15.45
CA MET A 1 8.67 4.30 -16.28
C MET A 1 7.32 4.20 -16.98
N PRO A 2 7.17 4.66 -18.23
CA PRO A 2 5.87 4.75 -18.91
C PRO A 2 5.16 3.39 -19.06
N ALA A 3 5.93 2.31 -19.21
CA ALA A 3 5.42 0.97 -19.39
C ALA A 3 4.67 0.43 -18.15
N THR A 4 5.15 0.70 -16.92
CA THR A 4 4.50 0.20 -15.70
C THR A 4 3.18 0.90 -15.43
N ALA A 5 3.08 2.20 -15.71
CA ALA A 5 1.82 2.94 -15.64
C ALA A 5 0.79 2.40 -16.64
N LEU A 6 1.22 2.06 -17.86
CA LEU A 6 0.37 1.45 -18.87
C LEU A 6 -0.12 0.06 -18.45
N VAL A 7 0.77 -0.78 -17.91
CA VAL A 7 0.38 -2.09 -17.38
C VAL A 7 -0.64 -1.96 -16.25
N LEU A 8 -0.41 -1.06 -15.29
CA LEU A 8 -1.37 -0.80 -14.22
C LEU A 8 -2.71 -0.33 -14.77
N PHE A 9 -2.71 0.58 -15.75
CA PHE A 9 -3.94 1.03 -16.40
C PHE A 9 -4.70 -0.12 -17.06
N ILE A 10 -4.00 -0.97 -17.84
CA ILE A 10 -4.60 -2.14 -18.49
C ILE A 10 -5.15 -3.14 -17.46
N VAL A 11 -4.38 -3.44 -16.42
CA VAL A 11 -4.79 -4.37 -15.35
C VAL A 11 -6.02 -3.83 -14.62
N VAL A 12 -6.02 -2.56 -14.23
CA VAL A 12 -7.17 -1.92 -13.57
C VAL A 12 -8.38 -1.94 -14.50
N ALA A 13 -8.24 -1.53 -15.77
CA ALA A 13 -9.33 -1.54 -16.73
C ALA A 13 -9.90 -2.95 -17.00
N ALA A 14 -9.06 -3.98 -16.97
CA ALA A 14 -9.48 -5.36 -17.18
C ALA A 14 -10.14 -5.98 -15.94
N VAL A 15 -9.64 -5.68 -14.74
CA VAL A 15 -10.08 -6.31 -13.49
C VAL A 15 -11.27 -5.57 -12.87
N VAL A 16 -11.34 -4.24 -12.96
CA VAL A 16 -12.43 -3.45 -12.35
C VAL A 16 -13.85 -3.90 -12.78
N PRO A 17 -14.13 -4.19 -14.07
CA PRO A 17 -15.43 -4.72 -14.49
C PRO A 17 -15.73 -6.12 -13.93
N GLN A 18 -14.69 -6.94 -13.71
CA GLN A 18 -14.82 -8.29 -13.14
C GLN A 18 -15.10 -8.25 -11.63
N LEU A 19 -14.87 -7.11 -10.97
CA LEU A 19 -15.21 -6.90 -9.56
C LEU A 19 -16.70 -6.88 -9.29
N GLY A 20 -17.58 -6.78 -10.30
CA GLY A 20 -19.03 -6.64 -10.08
C GLY A 20 -19.61 -7.64 -9.08
N ALA A 21 -19.18 -8.92 -9.14
CA ALA A 21 -19.60 -9.98 -8.23
C ALA A 21 -18.82 -10.05 -6.90
N ALA A 22 -17.63 -9.46 -6.80
CA ALA A 22 -16.76 -9.46 -5.62
C ALA A 22 -16.56 -8.05 -5.00
N SER A 23 -17.39 -7.10 -5.42
CA SER A 23 -17.27 -5.68 -5.10
C SER A 23 -17.51 -5.40 -3.62
N GLU A 24 -18.43 -6.13 -2.99
CA GLU A 24 -18.64 -6.07 -1.55
C GLU A 24 -17.40 -6.53 -0.77
N ASP A 25 -16.78 -7.64 -1.17
CA ASP A 25 -15.58 -8.14 -0.50
C ASP A 25 -14.38 -7.21 -0.71
N ALA A 26 -14.25 -6.63 -1.90
CA ALA A 26 -13.27 -5.59 -2.18
C ALA A 26 -13.45 -4.36 -1.27
N LEU A 27 -14.69 -3.91 -1.06
CA LEU A 27 -14.98 -2.78 -0.17
C LEU A 27 -14.74 -3.11 1.31
N ARG A 28 -15.04 -4.35 1.74
CA ARG A 28 -14.82 -4.80 3.13
C ARG A 28 -13.36 -4.78 3.54
N VAL A 29 -12.42 -5.00 2.60
CA VAL A 29 -10.98 -4.99 2.90
C VAL A 29 -10.34 -3.60 2.85
N VAL A 30 -11.01 -2.59 2.25
CA VAL A 30 -10.47 -1.21 2.16
C VAL A 30 -10.05 -0.64 3.52
N PRO A 31 -10.88 -0.70 4.59
CA PRO A 31 -10.51 -0.15 5.88
C PRO A 31 -9.24 -0.78 6.47
N LEU A 32 -9.04 -2.08 6.24
CA LEU A 32 -7.85 -2.80 6.68
C LEU A 32 -6.61 -2.27 5.94
N TYR A 33 -6.69 -2.07 4.63
CA TYR A 33 -5.58 -1.52 3.85
C TYR A 33 -5.27 -0.07 4.20
N VAL A 34 -6.29 0.74 4.45
CA VAL A 34 -6.10 2.13 4.91
C VAL A 34 -5.45 2.15 6.29
N ALA A 35 -5.91 1.30 7.22
CA ALA A 35 -5.31 1.19 8.55
C ALA A 35 -3.84 0.76 8.45
N PHE A 36 -3.52 -0.21 7.59
CA PHE A 36 -2.14 -0.62 7.34
C PHE A 36 -1.30 0.52 6.73
N ALA A 37 -1.83 1.20 5.71
CA ALA A 37 -1.18 2.34 5.07
C ALA A 37 -0.88 3.46 6.06
N VAL A 38 -1.75 3.72 7.04
CA VAL A 38 -1.47 4.75 8.06
C VAL A 38 -0.49 4.24 9.12
N THR A 39 -0.70 3.04 9.66
CA THR A 39 0.04 2.55 10.83
C THR A 39 1.48 2.15 10.51
N ALA A 40 1.73 1.50 9.37
CA ALA A 40 3.06 1.05 8.98
C ALA A 40 4.10 2.20 8.89
N PRO A 41 3.86 3.31 8.15
CA PRO A 41 4.81 4.41 8.10
C PRO A 41 4.97 5.13 9.43
N LEU A 42 3.91 5.20 10.27
CA LEU A 42 4.01 5.79 11.61
C LEU A 42 4.92 4.96 12.52
N LEU A 43 4.76 3.63 12.53
CA LEU A 43 5.61 2.73 13.30
C LEU A 43 7.07 2.81 12.82
N VAL A 44 7.29 2.79 11.51
CA VAL A 44 8.65 2.88 10.95
C VAL A 44 9.25 4.27 11.19
N TRP A 45 8.45 5.33 11.23
CA TRP A 45 8.93 6.65 11.64
C TRP A 45 9.42 6.64 13.09
N MET A 46 8.68 6.04 14.02
CA MET A 46 9.12 5.88 15.42
C MET A 46 10.43 5.08 15.50
N VAL A 47 10.54 3.97 14.75
CA VAL A 47 11.77 3.18 14.66
C VAL A 47 12.92 4.02 14.10
N SER A 48 12.70 4.80 13.04
CA SER A 48 13.74 5.66 12.46
C SER A 48 14.29 6.69 13.46
N ARG A 49 13.43 7.21 14.35
CA ARG A 49 13.81 8.11 15.45
C ARG A 49 14.60 7.38 16.52
N LEU A 50 14.18 6.18 16.90
CA LEU A 50 14.86 5.35 17.90
C LEU A 50 16.29 4.99 17.47
N PHE A 51 16.48 4.68 16.19
CA PHE A 51 17.78 4.38 15.60
C PHE A 51 18.55 5.62 15.11
N ARG A 52 18.01 6.83 15.32
CA ARG A 52 18.63 8.12 14.96
C ARG A 52 19.10 8.17 13.50
N LEU A 53 18.30 7.63 12.59
CA LEU A 53 18.59 7.67 11.15
C LEU A 53 18.66 9.13 10.68
N ASP A 54 19.54 9.41 9.72
CA ASP A 54 19.56 10.71 9.07
C ASP A 54 18.23 10.98 8.34
N ALA A 55 17.99 12.23 7.98
CA ALA A 55 16.72 12.62 7.39
C ALA A 55 16.43 11.92 6.04
N ALA A 56 17.46 11.57 5.26
CA ALA A 56 17.27 10.91 3.97
C ALA A 56 16.91 9.42 4.16
N ALA A 57 17.67 8.71 4.98
CA ALA A 57 17.43 7.33 5.36
C ALA A 57 16.09 7.16 6.08
N GLY A 58 15.76 8.04 7.02
CA GLY A 58 14.48 8.06 7.73
C GLY A 58 13.29 8.19 6.78
N ARG A 59 13.34 9.12 5.82
CA ARG A 59 12.28 9.26 4.81
C ARG A 59 12.19 8.02 3.90
N ALA A 60 13.32 7.46 3.50
CA ALA A 60 13.37 6.27 2.65
C ALA A 60 12.72 5.06 3.32
N VAL A 61 13.03 4.80 4.60
CA VAL A 61 12.44 3.66 5.32
C VAL A 61 10.95 3.86 5.58
N VAL A 62 10.51 5.09 5.90
CA VAL A 62 9.08 5.40 6.08
C VAL A 62 8.31 5.23 4.78
N PHE A 63 8.86 5.69 3.65
CA PHE A 63 8.24 5.49 2.34
C PHE A 63 8.16 3.99 2.00
N SER A 64 9.27 3.26 2.18
CA SER A 64 9.33 1.82 1.90
C SER A 64 8.38 0.99 2.77
N ALA A 65 8.05 1.45 3.99
CA ALA A 65 7.12 0.77 4.87
C ALA A 65 5.70 0.72 4.29
N GLY A 66 5.33 1.74 3.53
CA GLY A 66 4.01 1.88 2.92
C GLY A 66 3.85 1.18 1.57
N THR A 67 4.92 0.64 0.99
CA THR A 67 4.95 0.09 -0.38
C THR A 67 5.28 -1.40 -0.37
N ARG A 68 4.29 -2.26 -0.07
CA ARG A 68 4.49 -3.71 0.02
C ARG A 68 3.94 -4.39 -1.22
N ASN A 69 4.64 -5.45 -1.65
CA ASN A 69 4.15 -6.23 -2.77
C ASN A 69 2.80 -6.90 -2.43
N SER A 70 1.78 -6.63 -3.24
CA SER A 70 0.43 -7.14 -3.06
C SER A 70 0.29 -8.65 -3.20
N LEU A 71 1.24 -9.30 -3.86
CA LEU A 71 1.31 -10.76 -3.99
C LEU A 71 1.66 -11.46 -2.68
N VAL A 72 2.03 -10.73 -1.62
CA VAL A 72 2.15 -11.32 -0.27
C VAL A 72 0.83 -11.92 0.22
N VAL A 73 -0.31 -11.50 -0.33
CA VAL A 73 -1.64 -12.07 -0.04
C VAL A 73 -1.86 -13.42 -0.72
N LEU A 74 -1.15 -13.74 -1.80
CA LEU A 74 -1.35 -14.97 -2.57
C LEU A 74 -1.19 -16.25 -1.72
N PRO A 75 -0.13 -16.43 -0.91
CA PRO A 75 -0.02 -17.60 -0.04
C PRO A 75 -1.20 -17.75 0.94
N LEU A 76 -1.76 -16.64 1.44
CA LEU A 76 -2.91 -16.66 2.34
C LEU A 76 -4.17 -17.11 1.62
N ALA A 77 -4.39 -16.66 0.38
CA ALA A 77 -5.54 -17.06 -0.42
C ALA A 77 -5.47 -18.53 -0.86
N LEU A 78 -4.27 -19.08 -1.06
CA LEU A 78 -4.09 -20.51 -1.33
C LEU A 78 -4.34 -21.38 -0.09
N ALA A 79 -4.18 -20.83 1.12
CA ALA A 79 -4.43 -21.54 2.37
C ALA A 79 -5.91 -21.54 2.79
N VAL A 80 -6.73 -20.63 2.26
CA VAL A 80 -8.14 -20.47 2.64
C VAL A 80 -9.06 -21.03 1.54
N PRO A 81 -9.86 -22.09 1.83
CA PRO A 81 -10.83 -22.61 0.88
C PRO A 81 -11.79 -21.53 0.38
N GLY A 82 -11.93 -21.39 -0.94
CA GLY A 82 -12.83 -20.42 -1.55
C GLY A 82 -12.30 -18.97 -1.63
N ALA A 83 -11.04 -18.70 -1.28
CA ALA A 83 -10.47 -17.34 -1.38
C ALA A 83 -9.92 -16.98 -2.77
N ILE A 84 -9.63 -17.97 -3.63
CA ILE A 84 -9.09 -17.73 -5.00
C ILE A 84 -10.00 -16.81 -5.85
N PRO A 85 -11.34 -17.00 -5.89
CA PRO A 85 -12.22 -16.16 -6.72
C PRO A 85 -12.18 -14.66 -6.39
N VAL A 86 -11.91 -14.30 -5.12
CA VAL A 86 -11.86 -12.90 -4.66
C VAL A 86 -10.45 -12.32 -4.67
N LEU A 87 -9.42 -13.14 -4.89
CA LEU A 87 -8.02 -12.73 -4.82
C LEU A 87 -7.65 -11.58 -5.79
N PRO A 88 -8.06 -11.58 -7.07
CA PRO A 88 -7.76 -10.47 -7.98
C PRO A 88 -8.33 -9.14 -7.47
N ALA A 89 -9.54 -9.18 -6.90
CA ALA A 89 -10.19 -8.00 -6.34
C ALA A 89 -9.41 -7.41 -5.17
N ILE A 90 -8.97 -8.29 -4.27
CA ILE A 90 -8.19 -7.92 -3.09
C ILE A 90 -6.85 -7.29 -3.49
N ILE A 91 -6.13 -7.89 -4.45
CA ILE A 91 -4.84 -7.39 -4.94
C ILE A 91 -4.99 -6.01 -5.59
N VAL A 92 -6.00 -5.83 -6.45
CA VAL A 92 -6.23 -4.53 -7.11
C VAL A 92 -6.63 -3.47 -6.11
N THR A 93 -7.55 -3.76 -5.19
CA THR A 93 -7.93 -2.82 -4.12
C THR A 93 -6.71 -2.39 -3.30
N GLN A 94 -5.86 -3.32 -2.89
CA GLN A 94 -4.66 -2.96 -2.13
C GLN A 94 -3.71 -2.08 -2.94
N THR A 95 -3.50 -2.40 -4.22
CA THR A 95 -2.63 -1.61 -5.10
C THR A 95 -3.17 -0.19 -5.27
N LEU A 96 -4.49 -0.02 -5.44
CA LEU A 96 -5.12 1.30 -5.53
C LEU A 96 -4.98 2.10 -4.22
N VAL A 97 -5.20 1.46 -3.07
CA VAL A 97 -5.02 2.10 -1.75
C VAL A 97 -3.56 2.51 -1.56
N GLU A 98 -2.61 1.67 -1.93
CA GLU A 98 -1.18 1.95 -1.86
C GLU A 98 -0.80 3.16 -2.73
N LEU A 99 -1.19 3.17 -4.00
CA LEU A 99 -0.91 4.28 -4.92
C LEU A 99 -1.49 5.61 -4.43
N ILE A 100 -2.73 5.62 -3.92
CA ILE A 100 -3.33 6.82 -3.33
C ILE A 100 -2.54 7.27 -2.10
N SER A 101 -2.14 6.32 -1.26
CA SER A 101 -1.37 6.62 -0.05
C SER A 101 0.02 7.18 -0.38
N GLU A 102 0.69 6.67 -1.42
CA GLU A 102 1.97 7.20 -1.90
C GLU A 102 1.86 8.68 -2.33
N LEU A 103 0.76 9.05 -3.01
CA LEU A 103 0.51 10.46 -3.37
C LEU A 103 0.40 11.35 -2.13
N VAL A 104 -0.22 10.84 -1.06
CA VAL A 104 -0.30 11.51 0.23
C VAL A 104 1.08 11.57 0.90
N TYR A 105 1.83 10.47 0.89
CA TYR A 105 3.17 10.36 1.49
C TYR A 105 4.16 11.34 0.88
N ILE A 106 4.15 11.54 -0.45
CA ILE A 106 4.99 12.52 -1.14
C ILE A 106 4.80 13.93 -0.55
N ARG A 107 3.61 14.24 -0.02
CA ARG A 107 3.30 15.56 0.58
C ARG A 107 3.57 15.61 2.09
N LEU A 108 3.39 14.49 2.81
CA LEU A 108 3.50 14.44 4.27
C LEU A 108 4.92 14.12 4.75
N ILE A 109 5.59 13.12 4.16
CA ILE A 109 6.89 12.62 4.63
C ILE A 109 7.98 13.70 4.65
N PRO A 110 8.11 14.61 3.66
CA PRO A 110 9.09 15.68 3.73
C PRO A 110 8.93 16.62 4.94
N LYS A 111 7.71 16.77 5.46
CA LYS A 111 7.41 17.63 6.62
C LYS A 111 7.88 17.01 7.94
N LEU A 112 7.88 15.67 8.04
CA LEU A 112 8.27 14.93 9.25
C LEU A 112 9.76 15.05 9.61
N GLY A 113 10.61 15.48 8.66
CA GLY A 113 12.06 15.58 8.81
C GLY A 113 12.59 16.99 9.13
N GLN A 114 11.72 18.01 9.17
CA GLN A 114 12.15 19.39 9.47
C GLN A 114 12.27 19.67 10.98
N ASP A 115 11.71 18.82 11.84
CA ASP A 115 11.67 19.00 13.30
C ASP A 115 12.89 18.43 14.06
N SER A 116 14.01 18.16 13.38
CA SER A 116 15.24 17.66 14.04
C SER A 116 16.28 18.75 14.33
N LYS A 117 15.89 20.03 14.33
CA LYS A 117 16.71 21.10 14.92
C LYS A 117 16.38 21.22 16.40
N LEU A 118 16.93 20.31 17.20
CA LEU A 118 17.15 20.52 18.64
C LEU A 118 18.66 20.49 18.87
#